data_AF-A0AAV5DUQ7-F1
#
_entry.id   AF-A0AAV5DUQ7-F1
#
_cell.length_a   1.000
_cell.length_b   1.000
_cell.length_c   1.000
_cell.angle_alpha   90.00
_cell.angle_beta   90.00
_cell.angle_gamma   90.00
#
_symmetry.space_group_name_H-M   'P 1'
#
loop_
_entity.id
_entity.type
_entity.pdbx_description
1 polymer ?
#
loop_
_entity_poly.entity_id
_entity_poly.type
_entity_poly.pdbx_seq_one_letter_code
_entity_poly.pdbx_strand_id
1 'polypeptide(L)'
;MAVPPRTSILSLISFLHHHLRALLADPAALLAVRHRCAALLEPPPPPLSNRRNNNHHSSSDQAEDDVLAALHGAIDAFHPPSGDDAFDASSCCLAGVEDALQAPALLPEHGEAAAPGLDNRRVAACAYFYLALVRCAQGDAWQSAMHFLQAVAVCPLLVAGGEGLAPRALWEGLFDEGVLARAGAVAGEEEDAARRAARRYKDWLMYYKVVADAVPNAAATAGAGSDDG
;
A
#
# COMPACT_ATOMS: atom_id res chain seq x y z
N MET A 1 25.50 1.08 -0.31
CA MET A 1 25.01 -0.31 -0.13
C MET A 1 25.13 -1.04 -1.46
N ALA A 2 25.51 -2.31 -1.44
CA ALA A 2 25.50 -3.14 -2.65
C ALA A 2 24.05 -3.44 -3.09
N VAL A 3 23.77 -3.36 -4.39
CA VAL A 3 22.49 -3.80 -4.96
C VAL A 3 22.44 -5.33 -4.87
N PRO A 4 21.38 -5.94 -4.31
CA PRO A 4 21.27 -7.39 -4.20
C PRO A 4 21.13 -8.03 -5.59
N PRO A 5 21.47 -9.30 -5.77
CA PRO A 5 21.28 -9.97 -7.05
C PRO A 5 19.80 -10.02 -7.45
N ARG A 6 19.51 -9.99 -8.76
CA ARG A 6 18.14 -10.02 -9.30
C ARG A 6 17.32 -11.18 -8.76
N THR A 7 17.93 -12.34 -8.55
CA THR A 7 17.27 -13.52 -7.98
C THR A 7 16.70 -13.26 -6.59
N SER A 8 17.40 -12.53 -5.73
CA SER A 8 16.89 -12.13 -4.41
C SER A 8 15.67 -11.21 -4.52
N ILE A 9 15.65 -10.31 -5.50
CA ILE A 9 14.50 -9.42 -5.74
C ILE A 9 13.29 -10.20 -6.24
N LEU A 10 13.49 -11.16 -7.15
CA LEU A 10 12.41 -12.04 -7.61
C LEU A 10 11.87 -12.92 -6.47
N SER A 11 12.74 -13.40 -5.57
CA SER A 11 12.31 -14.13 -4.38
C SER A 11 11.49 -13.24 -3.44
N LEU A 12 11.90 -11.99 -3.22
CA LEU A 12 11.14 -11.02 -2.41
C LEU A 12 9.73 -10.78 -3.00
N ILE A 13 9.64 -10.54 -4.31
CA ILE A 13 8.36 -10.34 -4.99
C ILE A 13 7.48 -11.58 -4.86
N SER A 14 8.06 -12.77 -5.05
CA SER A 14 7.33 -14.04 -4.93
C SER A 14 6.82 -14.26 -3.50
N PHE A 15 7.63 -13.93 -2.50
CA PHE A 15 7.27 -14.00 -1.09
C PHE A 15 6.09 -13.06 -0.75
N LEU A 16 6.20 -11.78 -1.10
CA LEU A 16 5.14 -10.79 -0.90
C LEU A 16 3.84 -11.23 -1.57
N HIS A 17 3.94 -11.60 -2.85
CA HIS A 17 2.80 -12.01 -3.66
C HIS A 17 2.13 -13.27 -3.14
N HIS A 18 2.89 -14.25 -2.65
CA HIS A 18 2.35 -15.46 -2.03
C HIS A 18 1.47 -15.13 -0.81
N HIS A 19 1.97 -14.30 0.10
CA HIS A 19 1.23 -13.94 1.31
C HIS A 19 0.03 -13.04 1.03
N LEU A 20 0.15 -12.09 0.10
CA LEU A 20 -0.99 -11.25 -0.31
C LEU A 20 -2.08 -12.09 -1.00
N ARG A 21 -1.70 -13.06 -1.86
CA ARG A 21 -2.68 -14.00 -2.42
C ARG A 21 -3.32 -14.90 -1.38
N ALA A 22 -2.56 -15.36 -0.38
CA ALA A 22 -3.12 -16.14 0.71
C ALA A 22 -4.16 -15.33 1.50
N LEU A 23 -3.91 -14.03 1.74
CA LEU A 23 -4.88 -13.13 2.34
C LEU A 23 -6.14 -12.95 1.46
N LEU A 24 -5.97 -12.76 0.15
CA LEU A 24 -7.10 -12.62 -0.78
C LEU A 24 -7.94 -13.91 -0.89
N ALA A 25 -7.33 -15.07 -0.67
CA ALA A 25 -8.02 -16.35 -0.70
C ALA A 25 -8.80 -16.66 0.59
N ASP A 26 -8.53 -15.93 1.68
CA ASP A 26 -9.21 -16.08 2.97
C ASP A 26 -10.20 -14.93 3.20
N PRO A 27 -11.51 -15.14 2.96
CA PRO A 27 -12.51 -14.09 3.11
C PRO A 27 -12.66 -13.62 4.56
N ALA A 28 -12.41 -14.48 5.56
CA ALA A 28 -12.51 -14.10 6.95
C ALA A 28 -11.35 -13.18 7.36
N ALA A 29 -10.13 -13.50 6.91
CA ALA A 29 -8.97 -12.63 7.12
C ALA A 29 -9.15 -11.29 6.40
N LEU A 30 -9.69 -11.30 5.18
CA LEU A 30 -9.93 -10.07 4.40
C LEU A 30 -10.98 -9.17 5.08
N LEU A 31 -12.07 -9.75 5.60
CA LEU A 31 -13.05 -9.01 6.41
C LEU A 31 -12.44 -8.46 7.70
N ALA A 32 -11.57 -9.21 8.38
CA ALA A 32 -10.87 -8.70 9.56
C ALA A 32 -9.98 -7.49 9.21
N VAL A 33 -9.29 -7.54 8.07
CA VAL A 33 -8.51 -6.41 7.53
C VAL A 33 -9.40 -5.20 7.23
N ARG A 34 -10.59 -5.39 6.65
CA ARG A 34 -11.58 -4.31 6.47
C ARG A 34 -11.97 -3.66 7.78
N HIS A 35 -12.36 -4.45 8.78
CA HIS A 35 -12.76 -3.93 10.08
C HIS A 35 -11.62 -3.17 10.78
N ARG A 36 -10.39 -3.69 10.72
CA ARG A 36 -9.20 -3.01 11.24
C ARG A 36 -8.94 -1.70 10.51
N CYS A 37 -9.03 -1.71 9.19
CA CYS A 37 -8.86 -0.51 8.38
C CYS A 37 -9.88 0.57 8.75
N ALA A 38 -11.16 0.20 8.88
CA ALA A 38 -12.22 1.12 9.31
C ALA A 38 -11.94 1.70 10.71
N ALA A 39 -11.61 0.85 11.69
CA ALA A 39 -11.25 1.31 13.04
C ALA A 39 -10.01 2.22 13.06
N LEU A 40 -9.09 2.04 12.11
CA LEU A 40 -7.91 2.89 11.96
C LEU A 40 -8.20 4.23 11.29
N LEU A 41 -9.32 4.35 10.57
CA LEU A 41 -9.75 5.57 9.89
C LEU A 41 -10.82 6.34 10.70
N GLU A 42 -11.37 5.74 11.75
CA GLU A 42 -12.29 6.43 12.65
C GLU A 42 -11.58 7.61 13.35
N PRO A 43 -12.18 8.82 13.30
CA PRO A 43 -11.61 9.97 13.95
C PRO A 43 -11.67 9.82 15.47
N PRO A 44 -10.66 10.32 16.21
CA PRO A 44 -10.69 10.29 17.66
C PRO A 44 -11.90 11.10 18.19
N PRO A 45 -12.53 10.67 19.29
CA PRO A 45 -13.66 11.38 19.86
C PRO A 45 -13.26 12.82 20.22
N PRO A 46 -14.10 13.84 19.90
CA PRO A 46 -13.72 15.22 20.14
C PRO A 46 -13.47 15.45 21.64
N PRO A 47 -12.41 16.17 22.03
CA PRO A 47 -12.21 16.51 23.43
C PRO A 47 -13.40 17.34 23.92
N LEU A 48 -13.88 17.04 25.13
CA LEU A 48 -15.05 17.64 25.79
C LEU A 48 -14.95 19.17 26.04
N SER A 49 -13.91 19.85 25.52
CA SER A 49 -13.56 21.23 25.82
C SER A 49 -13.20 22.05 24.57
N ASN A 50 -14.09 22.16 23.59
CA ASN A 50 -14.25 23.37 22.78
C ASN A 50 -15.41 23.24 21.79
N ARG A 51 -16.64 23.30 22.31
CA ARG A 51 -17.82 23.64 21.50
C ARG A 51 -17.82 25.15 21.28
N ARG A 52 -16.91 25.66 20.43
CA ARG A 52 -16.90 27.06 20.01
C ARG A 52 -17.10 27.11 18.51
N ASN A 53 -18.29 27.59 18.12
CA ASN A 53 -18.75 27.86 16.77
C ASN A 53 -17.61 28.24 15.81
N ASN A 54 -17.42 27.46 14.75
CA ASN A 54 -16.80 27.92 13.52
C ASN A 54 -17.46 27.19 12.34
N ASN A 55 -18.52 27.79 11.79
CA ASN A 55 -18.99 27.51 10.43
C ASN A 55 -18.03 28.19 9.45
N HIS A 56 -16.83 27.64 9.31
CA HIS A 56 -15.95 27.87 8.17
C HIS A 56 -15.68 26.50 7.58
N HIS A 57 -16.61 25.99 6.77
CA HIS A 57 -16.31 24.89 5.86
C HIS A 57 -15.48 25.52 4.74
N SER A 58 -14.17 25.38 4.83
CA SER A 58 -13.27 25.80 3.77
C SER A 58 -13.35 24.79 2.63
N SER A 59 -12.98 25.20 1.41
CA SER A 59 -12.91 24.26 0.28
C SER A 59 -11.87 23.15 0.47
N SER A 60 -10.95 23.29 1.43
CA SER A 60 -9.97 22.24 1.80
C SER A 60 -10.64 21.11 2.55
N ASP A 61 -11.49 21.44 3.53
CA ASP A 61 -12.17 20.45 4.37
C ASP A 61 -13.08 19.54 3.52
N GLN A 62 -13.78 20.12 2.54
CA GLN A 62 -14.62 19.34 1.62
C GLN A 62 -13.80 18.38 0.73
N ALA A 63 -12.66 18.85 0.20
CA ALA A 63 -11.80 18.01 -0.64
C ALA A 63 -11.17 16.86 0.15
N GLU A 64 -10.87 17.06 1.43
CA GLU A 64 -10.33 16.04 2.32
C GLU A 64 -11.41 15.04 2.76
N ASP A 65 -12.64 15.50 3.02
CA ASP A 65 -13.79 14.64 3.30
C ASP A 65 -14.11 13.73 2.10
N ASP A 66 -14.01 14.28 0.88
CA ASP A 66 -14.17 13.52 -0.35
C ASP A 66 -13.10 12.43 -0.50
N VAL A 67 -11.86 12.67 -0.04
CA VAL A 67 -10.76 11.70 -0.07
C VAL A 67 -11.00 10.53 0.89
N LEU A 68 -11.47 10.82 2.11
CA LEU A 68 -11.84 9.77 3.07
C LEU A 68 -13.06 8.99 2.58
N ALA A 69 -14.07 9.65 2.02
CA ALA A 69 -15.23 8.99 1.44
C ALA A 69 -14.83 8.07 0.28
N ALA A 70 -13.91 8.52 -0.59
CA ALA A 70 -13.36 7.72 -1.68
C ALA A 70 -12.62 6.47 -1.15
N LEU A 71 -11.82 6.61 -0.09
CA LEU A 71 -11.13 5.47 0.53
C LEU A 71 -12.12 4.45 1.10
N HIS A 72 -13.12 4.88 1.88
CA HIS A 72 -14.13 3.98 2.43
C HIS A 72 -14.94 3.30 1.32
N GLY A 73 -15.38 4.05 0.31
CA GLY A 73 -16.09 3.51 -0.84
C GLY A 73 -15.25 2.49 -1.62
N ALA A 74 -13.95 2.73 -1.80
CA ALA A 74 -13.04 1.80 -2.46
C ALA A 74 -12.83 0.51 -1.63
N ILE A 75 -12.67 0.63 -0.31
CA ILE A 75 -12.55 -0.51 0.59
C ILE A 75 -13.82 -1.36 0.53
N ASP A 76 -14.99 -0.73 0.57
CA ASP A 76 -16.27 -1.45 0.51
C ASP A 76 -16.50 -2.11 -0.85
N ALA A 77 -16.19 -1.42 -1.95
CA ALA A 77 -16.27 -1.93 -3.31
C ALA A 77 -15.28 -3.08 -3.59
N PHE A 78 -14.15 -3.13 -2.89
CA PHE A 78 -13.18 -4.22 -2.98
C PHE A 78 -13.71 -5.52 -2.37
N HIS A 79 -14.61 -5.43 -1.38
CA HIS A 79 -15.16 -6.60 -0.71
C HIS A 79 -16.49 -7.01 -1.35
N PRO A 80 -16.75 -8.31 -1.53
CA PRO A 80 -18.05 -8.75 -1.99
C PRO A 80 -19.14 -8.37 -0.96
N PRO A 81 -20.33 -7.95 -1.39
CA PRO A 81 -21.42 -7.64 -0.47
C PRO A 81 -21.80 -8.89 0.33
N SER A 82 -22.04 -8.73 1.63
CA SER A 82 -22.35 -9.82 2.57
C SER A 82 -23.77 -10.40 2.43
N GLY A 83 -24.42 -10.29 1.27
CA GLY A 83 -25.84 -10.64 1.08
C GLY A 83 -26.15 -11.39 -0.22
N ASP A 84 -27.35 -12.01 -0.27
CA ASP A 84 -27.86 -12.85 -1.37
C ASP A 84 -28.13 -12.11 -2.71
N ASP A 85 -27.96 -10.78 -2.76
CA ASP A 85 -28.07 -9.97 -3.98
C ASP A 85 -26.76 -10.01 -4.83
N ALA A 86 -26.19 -11.20 -4.97
CA ALA A 86 -24.92 -11.47 -5.67
C ALA A 86 -25.02 -11.36 -7.21
N PHE A 87 -26.20 -11.06 -7.77
CA PHE A 87 -26.44 -11.14 -9.21
C PHE A 87 -26.12 -9.85 -10.00
N ASP A 88 -25.88 -8.71 -9.34
CA ASP A 88 -25.60 -7.43 -10.03
C ASP A 88 -24.35 -6.69 -9.51
N ALA A 89 -23.76 -7.13 -8.39
CA ALA A 89 -22.59 -6.49 -7.78
C ALA A 89 -21.22 -7.08 -8.23
N SER A 90 -21.24 -8.14 -9.06
CA SER A 90 -20.05 -8.97 -9.38
C SER A 90 -19.09 -8.35 -10.41
N SER A 91 -19.31 -7.10 -10.82
CA SER A 91 -18.42 -6.40 -11.75
C SER A 91 -18.06 -4.99 -11.28
N CYS A 92 -17.83 -4.82 -9.98
CA CYS A 92 -17.03 -3.68 -9.56
C CYS A 92 -15.62 -3.85 -10.17
N CYS A 93 -15.35 -3.11 -11.23
CA CYS A 93 -14.09 -3.22 -11.95
C CYS A 93 -12.96 -2.88 -10.97
N LEU A 94 -11.99 -3.78 -10.78
CA LEU A 94 -10.80 -3.50 -9.96
C LEU A 94 -10.10 -2.19 -10.38
N ALA A 95 -10.26 -1.76 -11.64
CA ALA A 95 -9.78 -0.46 -12.10
C ALA A 95 -10.49 0.73 -11.42
N GLY A 96 -11.81 0.66 -11.21
CA GLY A 96 -12.54 1.73 -10.52
C GLY A 96 -12.18 1.82 -9.03
N VAL A 97 -11.96 0.67 -8.38
CA VAL A 97 -11.41 0.62 -7.01
C VAL A 97 -10.01 1.23 -6.99
N GLU A 98 -9.17 0.87 -7.96
CA GLU A 98 -7.82 1.40 -8.07
C GLU A 98 -7.79 2.91 -8.26
N ASP A 99 -8.65 3.44 -9.13
CA ASP A 99 -8.76 4.88 -9.41
C ASP A 99 -9.20 5.65 -8.16
N ALA A 100 -10.18 5.13 -7.43
CA ALA A 100 -10.66 5.72 -6.17
C ALA A 100 -9.58 5.74 -5.07
N LEU A 101 -8.62 4.80 -5.10
CA LEU A 101 -7.50 4.74 -4.15
C LEU A 101 -6.35 5.68 -4.50
N GLN A 102 -6.29 6.26 -5.70
CA GLN A 102 -5.17 7.14 -6.10
C GLN A 102 -5.12 8.42 -5.28
N ALA A 103 -6.26 9.10 -5.11
CA ALA A 103 -6.35 10.34 -4.35
C ALA A 103 -5.88 10.18 -2.89
N PRO A 104 -6.37 9.21 -2.09
CA PRO A 104 -5.89 9.00 -0.73
C PRO A 104 -4.43 8.55 -0.66
N ALA A 105 -3.91 7.84 -1.67
CA ALA A 105 -2.49 7.44 -1.72
C ALA A 105 -1.52 8.60 -2.00
N LEU A 106 -2.00 9.70 -2.61
CA LEU A 106 -1.21 10.89 -2.96
C LEU A 106 -1.24 11.99 -1.89
N LEU A 107 -1.89 11.73 -0.74
CA LEU A 107 -1.87 12.68 0.36
C LEU A 107 -0.44 12.97 0.83
N PRO A 108 -0.15 14.22 1.23
CA PRO A 108 1.15 14.58 1.77
C PRO A 108 1.41 13.81 3.07
N GLU A 109 2.64 13.28 3.24
CA GLU A 109 3.05 12.58 4.47
C GLU A 109 3.03 13.47 5.73
N HIS A 110 2.88 14.79 5.58
CA HIS A 110 2.79 15.76 6.66
C HIS A 110 1.46 16.50 6.54
N GLY A 111 0.60 16.38 7.56
CA GLY A 111 -0.72 17.00 7.62
C GLY A 111 -1.73 16.13 8.37
N GLU A 112 -2.76 16.76 8.90
CA GLU A 112 -3.96 16.04 9.34
C GLU A 112 -4.86 15.79 8.11
N ALA A 113 -5.52 14.64 8.08
CA ALA A 113 -6.62 14.37 7.15
C ALA A 113 -7.88 15.12 7.62
N ALA A 114 -8.91 15.15 6.79
CA ALA A 114 -10.19 15.85 6.93
C ALA A 114 -10.81 15.90 8.35
N ALA A 115 -10.52 14.90 9.19
CA ALA A 115 -10.95 14.85 10.56
C ALA A 115 -9.82 15.25 11.53
N PRO A 116 -10.10 16.16 12.49
CA PRO A 116 -9.14 16.56 13.52
C PRO A 116 -8.50 15.34 14.21
N GLY A 117 -7.18 15.23 14.14
CA GLY A 117 -6.41 14.14 14.77
C GLY A 117 -6.28 12.84 13.98
N LEU A 118 -6.72 12.77 12.71
CA LEU A 118 -6.38 11.65 11.81
C LEU A 118 -5.13 12.00 10.98
N ASP A 119 -4.07 11.20 11.09
CA ASP A 119 -2.82 11.43 10.34
C ASP A 119 -2.96 10.99 8.86
N ASN A 120 -2.60 11.87 7.92
CA ASN A 120 -2.54 11.57 6.49
C ASN A 120 -1.73 10.31 6.17
N ARG A 121 -0.69 10.01 6.97
CA ARG A 121 0.09 8.78 6.82
C ARG A 121 -0.74 7.53 6.99
N ARG A 122 -1.75 7.54 7.87
CA ARG A 122 -2.64 6.39 8.08
C ARG A 122 -3.53 6.18 6.87
N VAL A 123 -4.14 7.26 6.37
CA VAL A 123 -5.00 7.25 5.16
C VAL A 123 -4.20 6.76 3.95
N ALA A 124 -3.04 7.34 3.71
CA ALA A 124 -2.17 6.95 2.60
C ALA A 124 -1.67 5.51 2.73
N ALA A 125 -1.26 5.06 3.93
CA ALA A 125 -0.82 3.68 4.14
C ALA A 125 -1.95 2.67 3.91
N CYS A 126 -3.18 2.96 4.36
CA CYS A 126 -4.36 2.15 4.03
C CYS A 126 -4.59 2.09 2.52
N ALA A 127 -4.55 3.23 1.83
CA ALA A 127 -4.73 3.28 0.39
C ALA A 127 -3.66 2.45 -0.35
N TYR A 128 -2.38 2.59 0.00
CA TYR A 128 -1.30 1.79 -0.57
C TYR A 128 -1.44 0.29 -0.28
N PHE A 129 -1.91 -0.08 0.91
CA PHE A 129 -2.14 -1.47 1.24
C PHE A 129 -3.25 -2.07 0.36
N TYR A 130 -4.38 -1.38 0.19
CA TYR A 130 -5.44 -1.81 -0.70
C TYR A 130 -5.03 -1.80 -2.18
N LEU A 131 -4.22 -0.83 -2.63
CA LEU A 131 -3.62 -0.86 -3.96
C LEU A 131 -2.75 -2.11 -4.16
N ALA A 132 -2.01 -2.54 -3.14
CA ALA A 132 -1.25 -3.77 -3.20
C ALA A 132 -2.15 -5.00 -3.41
N LEU A 133 -3.29 -5.05 -2.70
CA LEU A 133 -4.29 -6.11 -2.85
C LEU A 133 -4.95 -6.10 -4.23
N VAL A 134 -5.36 -4.93 -4.72
CA VAL A 134 -5.93 -4.75 -6.07
C VAL A 134 -4.97 -5.24 -7.14
N ARG A 135 -3.70 -4.80 -7.10
CA ARG A 135 -2.68 -5.24 -8.08
C ARG A 135 -2.36 -6.73 -7.94
N CYS A 136 -2.36 -7.27 -6.73
CA CYS A 136 -2.17 -8.70 -6.50
C CYS A 136 -3.32 -9.52 -7.11
N ALA A 137 -4.57 -9.06 -6.96
CA ALA A 137 -5.76 -9.67 -7.56
C ALA A 137 -5.75 -9.60 -9.09
N GLN A 138 -5.26 -8.49 -9.67
CA GLN A 138 -5.03 -8.33 -11.12
C GLN A 138 -3.85 -9.18 -11.64
N GLY A 139 -3.04 -9.77 -10.77
CA GLY A 139 -1.89 -10.61 -11.14
C GLY A 139 -0.58 -9.86 -11.36
N ASP A 140 -0.53 -8.55 -11.07
CA ASP A 140 0.70 -7.75 -11.14
C ASP A 140 1.47 -7.84 -9.80
N ALA A 141 2.27 -8.91 -9.68
CA ALA A 141 3.10 -9.17 -8.50
C ALA A 141 4.15 -8.07 -8.25
N TRP A 142 4.60 -7.39 -9.30
CA TRP A 142 5.61 -6.36 -9.18
C TRP A 142 5.03 -5.09 -8.56
N GLN A 143 3.93 -4.63 -9.14
CA GLN A 143 3.26 -3.42 -8.68
C GLN A 143 2.61 -3.63 -7.31
N SER A 144 2.11 -4.83 -7.02
CA SER A 144 1.61 -5.17 -5.68
C SER A 144 2.72 -5.07 -4.62
N ALA A 145 3.91 -5.61 -4.90
CA ALA A 145 5.06 -5.49 -4.01
C ALA A 145 5.48 -4.04 -3.79
N MET A 146 5.49 -3.21 -4.84
CA MET A 146 5.80 -1.78 -4.74
C MET A 146 4.82 -1.03 -3.84
N HIS A 147 3.51 -1.25 -4.00
CA HIS A 147 2.49 -0.62 -3.17
C HIS A 147 2.55 -1.10 -1.73
N PHE A 148 2.78 -2.39 -1.50
CA PHE A 148 2.93 -2.92 -0.15
C PHE A 148 4.12 -2.29 0.58
N LEU A 149 5.29 -2.24 -0.07
CA LEU A 149 6.48 -1.60 0.50
C LEU A 149 6.27 -0.10 0.72
N GLN A 150 5.48 0.56 -0.14
CA GLN A 150 5.11 1.96 0.06
C GLN A 150 4.20 2.14 1.28
N ALA A 151 3.21 1.26 1.51
CA ALA A 151 2.39 1.31 2.71
C ALA A 151 3.24 1.22 3.99
N VAL A 152 4.19 0.28 4.01
CA VAL A 152 5.15 0.14 5.12
C VAL A 152 6.04 1.37 5.24
N ALA A 153 6.54 1.93 4.13
CA ALA A 153 7.40 3.12 4.16
C ALA A 153 6.69 4.40 4.66
N VAL A 154 5.35 4.43 4.63
CA VAL A 154 4.51 5.53 5.09
C VAL A 154 4.10 5.35 6.56
N CYS A 155 3.60 4.17 6.93
CA CYS A 155 3.18 3.88 8.30
C CYS A 155 3.42 2.39 8.62
N PRO A 156 4.65 2.00 9.04
CA PRO A 156 4.96 0.60 9.34
C PRO A 156 4.06 0.05 10.44
N LEU A 157 3.81 0.83 11.51
CA LEU A 157 2.97 0.40 12.65
C LEU A 157 1.56 -0.01 12.23
N LEU A 158 0.97 0.67 11.24
CA LEU A 158 -0.36 0.36 10.72
C LEU A 158 -0.38 -0.98 9.98
N VAL A 159 0.69 -1.28 9.24
CA VAL A 159 0.82 -2.53 8.50
C VAL A 159 1.20 -3.68 9.44
N ALA A 160 2.00 -3.41 10.47
CA ALA A 160 2.74 -4.37 11.29
C ALA A 160 2.23 -4.64 12.70
N GLY A 161 1.49 -3.70 13.30
CA GLY A 161 1.14 -3.74 14.73
C GLY A 161 0.46 -5.07 15.07
N GLY A 162 0.36 -5.45 16.35
CA GLY A 162 -0.13 -6.77 16.76
C GLY A 162 -1.41 -7.25 16.04
N GLU A 163 -2.27 -6.31 15.62
CA GLU A 163 -3.44 -6.51 14.75
C GLU A 163 -3.42 -5.65 13.47
N GLY A 164 -2.26 -5.49 12.85
CA GLY A 164 -2.05 -4.68 11.64
C GLY A 164 -2.76 -5.25 10.41
N LEU A 165 -2.68 -4.53 9.30
CA LEU A 165 -3.33 -4.94 8.06
C LEU A 165 -2.65 -6.15 7.38
N ALA A 166 -1.33 -6.30 7.54
CA ALA A 166 -0.62 -7.42 6.93
C ALA A 166 -0.75 -8.71 7.74
N PRO A 167 -0.77 -9.89 7.10
CA PRO A 167 -0.63 -11.14 7.80
C PRO A 167 0.67 -11.17 8.63
N ARG A 168 0.60 -11.66 9.87
CA ARG A 168 1.76 -11.71 10.77
C ARG A 168 2.98 -12.42 10.15
N ALA A 169 2.75 -13.54 9.47
CA ALA A 169 3.80 -14.28 8.77
C ALA A 169 4.48 -13.47 7.65
N LEU A 170 3.75 -12.58 6.97
CA LEU A 170 4.31 -11.68 5.98
C LEU A 170 5.24 -10.66 6.64
N TRP A 171 4.80 -10.08 7.76
CA TRP A 171 5.61 -9.10 8.50
C TRP A 171 6.89 -9.72 9.07
N GLU A 172 6.76 -10.81 9.84
CA GLU A 172 7.89 -11.48 10.48
C GLU A 172 8.89 -12.04 9.49
N GLY A 173 8.43 -12.55 8.34
CA GLY A 173 9.33 -13.03 7.28
C GLY A 173 10.03 -11.92 6.50
N LEU A 174 9.45 -10.71 6.44
CA LEU A 174 10.04 -9.59 5.71
C LEU A 174 10.98 -8.74 6.57
N PHE A 175 10.63 -8.57 7.86
CA PHE A 175 11.34 -7.71 8.81
C PHE A 175 11.82 -8.52 10.00
N ASP A 176 12.59 -9.59 9.73
CA ASP A 176 13.28 -10.32 10.78
C ASP A 176 14.32 -9.43 11.51
N GLU A 177 14.77 -9.89 12.67
CA GLU A 177 15.79 -9.22 13.49
C GLU A 177 17.06 -8.85 12.68
N GLY A 178 17.46 -9.69 11.72
CA GLY A 178 18.64 -9.44 10.89
C GLY A 178 18.41 -8.35 9.84
N VAL A 179 17.20 -8.22 9.29
CA VAL A 179 16.80 -7.13 8.40
C VAL A 179 16.70 -5.83 9.18
N LEU A 180 16.03 -5.84 10.33
CA LEU A 180 15.87 -4.68 11.19
C LEU A 180 17.22 -4.17 11.71
N ALA A 181 18.09 -5.06 12.20
CA ALA A 181 19.45 -4.70 12.63
C ALA A 181 20.28 -4.06 11.50
N ARG A 182 20.21 -4.60 10.26
CA ARG A 182 20.87 -3.99 9.08
C ARG A 182 20.24 -2.68 8.64
N ALA A 183 18.98 -2.45 8.99
CA ALA A 183 18.32 -1.17 8.84
C ALA A 183 18.64 -0.20 9.98
N GLY A 184 19.46 -0.61 10.94
CA GLY A 184 19.91 0.19 12.08
C GLY A 184 18.87 0.25 13.19
N ALA A 185 18.10 -0.81 13.41
CA ALA A 185 17.22 -0.90 14.57
C ALA A 185 18.05 -0.82 15.86
N VAL A 186 17.73 0.16 16.69
CA VAL A 186 18.10 0.25 18.11
C VAL A 186 16.85 -0.07 18.92
N ALA A 187 16.97 -0.45 20.19
CA ALA A 187 15.83 -0.76 21.05
C ALA A 187 14.78 0.38 21.00
N GLY A 188 13.56 0.05 20.55
CA GLY A 188 12.47 1.02 20.38
C GLY A 188 12.38 1.71 19.01
N GLU A 189 13.30 1.44 18.07
CA GLU A 189 13.33 2.04 16.71
C GLU A 189 12.99 1.03 15.60
N GLU A 190 12.31 -0.06 15.94
CA GLU A 190 11.91 -1.10 14.98
C GLU A 190 11.05 -0.54 13.84
N GLU A 191 10.16 0.40 14.16
CA GLU A 191 9.31 1.08 13.17
C GLU A 191 10.17 1.83 12.13
N ASP A 192 11.10 2.65 12.59
CA ASP A 192 11.97 3.43 11.70
C ASP A 192 12.92 2.54 10.90
N ALA A 193 13.38 1.44 11.51
CA ALA A 193 14.16 0.42 10.80
C ALA A 193 13.33 -0.26 9.70
N ALA A 194 12.09 -0.65 9.98
CA ALA A 194 11.19 -1.22 8.98
C ALA A 194 10.89 -0.23 7.85
N ARG A 195 10.68 1.05 8.19
CA ARG A 195 10.51 2.14 7.22
C ARG A 195 11.73 2.26 6.30
N ARG A 196 12.94 2.25 6.86
CA ARG A 196 14.20 2.33 6.09
C ARG A 196 14.41 1.09 5.22
N ALA A 197 14.11 -0.10 5.75
CA ALA A 197 14.20 -1.36 5.00
C ALA A 197 13.22 -1.38 3.83
N ALA A 198 11.96 -1.00 4.05
CA ALA A 198 10.94 -0.92 3.02
C ALA A 198 11.33 0.03 1.88
N ARG A 199 11.87 1.21 2.21
CA ARG A 199 12.38 2.17 1.20
C ARG A 199 13.52 1.55 0.37
N ARG A 200 14.48 0.88 1.01
CA ARG A 200 15.59 0.20 0.29
C ARG A 200 15.06 -0.90 -0.64
N TYR A 201 14.14 -1.74 -0.17
CA TYR A 201 13.53 -2.77 -1.02
C TYR A 201 12.81 -2.15 -2.21
N LYS A 202 12.04 -1.08 -2.00
CA LYS A 202 11.33 -0.36 -3.06
C LYS A 202 12.29 0.22 -4.09
N ASP A 203 13.39 0.82 -3.65
CA ASP A 203 14.41 1.39 -4.55
C ASP A 203 15.08 0.30 -5.39
N TRP A 204 15.35 -0.87 -4.82
CA TRP A 204 15.89 -2.02 -5.56
C TRP A 204 14.90 -2.58 -6.57
N LEU A 205 13.63 -2.69 -6.21
CA LEU A 205 12.58 -3.02 -7.18
C LEU A 205 12.63 -1.99 -8.30
N MET A 206 12.48 -0.70 -8.02
CA MET A 206 12.51 0.33 -9.06
C MET A 206 13.73 0.24 -9.99
N TYR A 207 14.93 0.07 -9.43
CA TYR A 207 16.15 -0.14 -10.20
C TYR A 207 16.04 -1.31 -11.18
N TYR A 208 15.59 -2.47 -10.72
CA TYR A 208 15.45 -3.64 -11.58
C TYR A 208 14.30 -3.53 -12.58
N LYS A 209 13.25 -2.76 -12.28
CA LYS A 209 12.18 -2.45 -13.26
C LYS A 209 12.78 -1.70 -14.44
N VAL A 210 13.45 -0.58 -14.15
CA VAL A 210 14.09 0.29 -15.15
C VAL A 210 15.19 -0.45 -15.93
N VAL A 211 16.04 -1.21 -15.25
CA VAL A 211 17.12 -1.96 -15.92
C VAL A 211 16.56 -3.07 -16.80
N ALA A 212 15.56 -3.81 -16.36
CA ALA A 212 14.94 -4.85 -17.18
C ALA A 212 14.22 -4.26 -18.40
N ASP A 213 13.54 -3.12 -18.23
CA ASP A 213 12.81 -2.41 -19.28
C ASP A 213 13.75 -1.68 -20.26
N ALA A 214 15.02 -1.45 -19.91
CA ALA A 214 16.03 -0.86 -20.79
C ALA A 214 16.70 -1.86 -21.76
N VAL A 215 16.63 -3.16 -21.47
CA VAL A 215 17.24 -4.22 -22.29
C VAL A 215 16.59 -4.46 -23.68
N PRO A 216 15.32 -4.14 -23.96
CA PRO A 216 14.75 -4.37 -25.30
C PRO A 216 15.32 -3.47 -26.40
N ASN A 217 15.88 -2.29 -26.07
CA ASN A 217 16.21 -1.27 -27.08
C ASN A 217 17.64 -1.32 -27.63
N ALA A 218 18.53 -2.13 -27.05
CA ALA A 218 19.90 -2.25 -27.55
C ALA A 218 20.05 -3.30 -28.67
N ALA A 219 19.12 -4.26 -28.77
CA ALA A 219 19.17 -5.31 -29.79
C ALA A 219 18.49 -4.91 -31.12
N ALA A 220 17.62 -3.90 -31.12
CA ALA A 220 16.88 -3.46 -32.30
C ALA A 220 17.66 -2.49 -33.21
N THR A 221 18.74 -1.88 -32.72
CA THR A 221 19.54 -0.89 -33.48
C THR A 221 20.82 -1.45 -34.09
N ALA A 222 21.14 -2.73 -33.86
CA ALA A 222 22.35 -3.36 -34.40
C ALA A 222 22.14 -4.12 -35.73
N GLY A 223 20.93 -4.07 -36.32
CA GLY A 223 20.56 -4.86 -37.51
C GLY A 223 20.41 -4.10 -38.83
N ALA A 224 20.55 -2.78 -38.85
CA ALA A 224 20.34 -1.97 -40.06
C ALA A 224 21.65 -1.29 -40.51
N GLY A 225 22.51 -2.04 -41.21
CA GLY A 225 23.77 -1.49 -41.70
C GLY A 225 24.68 -2.48 -42.42
N SER A 226 24.15 -3.30 -43.33
CA SER A 226 24.93 -3.93 -44.41
C SER A 226 23.97 -4.48 -45.45
N ASP A 227 23.70 -3.69 -46.48
CA ASP A 227 23.81 -4.09 -47.88
C ASP A 227 23.37 -2.90 -48.74
N ASP A 228 24.30 -2.36 -49.53
CA ASP A 228 24.07 -2.16 -50.96
C ASP A 228 25.40 -1.77 -51.62
N GLY A 229 25.68 -2.46 -52.72
CA GLY A 229 26.91 -2.41 -53.50
C GLY A 229 26.94 -1.36 -54.60
#